data_AF-A0A177KN04-F1
#
_entry.id   AF-A0A177KN04-F1
#
_cell.length_a   1.000
_cell.length_b   1.000
_cell.length_c   1.000
_cell.angle_alpha   90.00
_cell.angle_beta   90.00
_cell.angle_gamma   90.00
#
_symmetry.space_group_name_H-M   'P 1'
#
loop_
_entity.id
_entity.type
_entity.pdbx_description
1 polymer ?
#
loop_
_entity_poly.entity_id
_entity_poly.type
_entity_poly.pdbx_seq_one_letter_code
_entity_poly.pdbx_strand_id
1 'polypeptide(L)' 'MYSQLPIHSLRHTHAVILLESGAQMKYIQERLGHGSMAITADVYSHISDRLNKETIDEFEKYVSRFLK' A
#
# COMPACT_ATOMS: atom_id res chain seq x y z
N MET A 1 -30.47 8.26 4.16
CA MET A 1 -29.73 8.86 3.04
C MET A 1 -28.56 7.95 2.73
N TYR A 2 -28.77 6.92 1.92
CA TYR A 2 -27.68 6.02 1.52
C TYR A 2 -26.83 6.77 0.50
N SER A 3 -25.65 7.22 0.93
CA SER A 3 -24.63 7.73 0.03
C SER A 3 -24.32 6.62 -0.97
N GLN A 4 -24.63 6.87 -2.24
CA GLN A 4 -24.21 6.03 -3.36
C GLN A 4 -22.73 5.73 -3.18
N LEU A 5 -22.37 4.45 -3.00
CA LEU A 5 -20.96 4.03 -3.01
C LEU A 5 -20.44 4.33 -4.41
N PRO A 6 -19.62 5.39 -4.60
CA PRO A 6 -19.13 5.72 -5.94
C PRO A 6 -18.33 4.53 -6.45
N ILE A 7 -18.34 4.27 -7.76
CA ILE A 7 -17.53 3.20 -8.37
C ILE A 7 -16.05 3.31 -7.96
N HIS A 8 -15.59 4.53 -7.65
CA HIS A 8 -14.26 4.81 -7.09
C HIS A 8 -13.97 4.14 -5.72
N SER A 9 -14.98 3.91 -4.87
CA SER A 9 -14.82 3.18 -3.61
C SER A 9 -14.43 1.72 -3.83
N LEU A 10 -14.98 1.06 -4.85
CA LEU A 10 -14.59 -0.32 -5.20
C LEU A 10 -13.13 -0.38 -5.70
N ARG A 11 -12.74 0.60 -6.51
CA ARG A 11 -11.34 0.74 -6.98
C ARG A 11 -10.37 0.96 -5.82
N HIS A 12 -10.79 1.74 -4.83
CA HIS A 12 -10.03 1.97 -3.60
C HIS A 12 -9.91 0.68 -2.77
N THR A 13 -11.02 -0.02 -2.53
CA THR A 13 -10.99 -1.32 -1.81
C THR A 13 -10.07 -2.32 -2.51
N HIS A 14 -10.12 -2.41 -3.84
CA HIS A 14 -9.24 -3.29 -4.62
C HIS A 14 -7.75 -2.95 -4.44
N ALA A 15 -7.38 -1.67 -4.44
CA ALA A 15 -5.99 -1.28 -4.21
C ALA A 15 -5.54 -1.56 -2.77
N VAL A 16 -6.38 -1.31 -1.76
CA VAL A 16 -6.07 -1.65 -0.36
C VAL A 16 -5.79 -3.14 -0.20
N ILE A 17 -6.63 -4.01 -0.78
CA ILE A 17 -6.43 -5.46 -0.73
C ILE A 17 -5.09 -5.85 -1.39
N LEU A 18 -4.75 -5.25 -2.53
CA LEU A 18 -3.46 -5.51 -3.18
C LEU A 18 -2.28 -5.07 -2.30
N LEU A 19 -2.36 -3.88 -1.69
CA LEU A 19 -1.35 -3.37 -0.76
C LEU A 19 -1.17 -4.29 0.46
N GLU A 20 -2.27 -4.69 1.10
CA GLU A 20 -2.23 -5.57 2.27
C GLU A 20 -1.75 -6.98 1.93
N SER A 21 -1.93 -7.42 0.68
CA SER A 21 -1.34 -8.67 0.17
C SER A 21 0.16 -8.58 -0.12
N GLY A 22 0.79 -7.41 0.08
CA GLY A 22 2.21 -7.17 -0.17
C GLY A 22 2.55 -6.83 -1.63
N ALA A 23 1.55 -6.48 -2.45
CA ALA A 23 1.82 -6.06 -3.82
C ALA A 23 2.55 -4.71 -3.84
N GLN A 24 3.52 -4.57 -4.73
CA GLN A 24 4.31 -3.35 -4.84
C GLN A 24 3.45 -2.18 -5.35
N MET A 25 3.67 -0.99 -4.80
CA MET A 25 2.92 0.22 -5.18
C MET A 25 2.95 0.52 -6.67
N LYS A 26 4.10 0.30 -7.32
CA LYS A 26 4.24 0.46 -8.77
C LYS A 26 3.35 -0.51 -9.56
N TYR A 27 3.27 -1.76 -9.12
CA TYR A 27 2.39 -2.77 -9.72
C TYR A 27 0.90 -2.37 -9.57
N ILE A 28 0.51 -1.88 -8.39
CA ILE A 28 -0.87 -1.45 -8.13
C ILE A 28 -1.23 -0.25 -9.02
N GLN A 29 -0.32 0.71 -9.16
CA GLN A 29 -0.48 1.87 -10.03
C GLN A 29 -0.69 1.46 -11.49
N GLU A 30 0.17 0.59 -12.03
CA GLU A 30 0.07 0.07 -13.40
C GLU A 30 -1.22 -0.73 -13.60
N ARG A 31 -1.55 -1.63 -12.67
CA ARG A 31 -2.77 -2.45 -12.72
C ARG A 31 -4.04 -1.62 -12.71
N LEU A 32 -4.05 -0.51 -11.98
CA LEU A 32 -5.21 0.37 -11.92
C LEU A 32 -5.21 1.42 -13.04
N GLY A 33 -4.11 1.59 -13.80
CA GLY A 33 -4.01 2.63 -14.81
C GLY A 33 -4.01 4.04 -14.22
N HIS A 34 -3.45 4.20 -13.01
CA HIS A 34 -3.28 5.52 -12.40
C HIS A 34 -2.13 6.27 -13.11
N GLY A 35 -2.47 7.30 -13.90
CA GLY A 35 -1.49 8.16 -14.56
C GLY A 35 -0.63 8.99 -13.60
N SER A 36 -1.00 9.07 -12.32
CA SER A 36 -0.22 9.72 -11.26
C SER A 36 -0.11 8.85 -10.02
N MET A 37 1.11 8.70 -9.51
CA MET A 37 1.38 8.09 -8.21
C MET A 37 0.68 8.84 -7.08
N ALA A 38 0.39 10.14 -7.21
CA ALA A 38 -0.15 10.96 -6.14
C ALA A 38 -1.53 10.50 -5.64
N ILE A 39 -2.40 10.03 -6.54
CA ILE A 39 -3.73 9.47 -6.16
C ILE A 39 -3.57 8.18 -5.36
N THR A 40 -2.51 7.42 -5.65
CA THR A 40 -2.18 6.17 -4.97
C THR A 40 -1.46 6.48 -3.64
N ALA A 41 -0.56 7.46 -3.61
CA ALA A 41 0.26 7.77 -2.45
C ALA A 41 -0.51 8.52 -1.34
N ASP A 42 -1.33 9.52 -1.65
CA ASP A 42 -2.08 10.28 -0.64
C ASP A 42 -3.04 9.40 0.16
N VAL A 43 -3.69 8.48 -0.55
CA VAL A 43 -4.71 7.59 0.01
C VAL A 43 -4.10 6.43 0.80
N TYR A 44 -2.91 5.96 0.38
CA TYR A 44 -2.27 4.79 0.99
C TYR A 44 -1.06 5.14 1.87
N SER A 45 -0.80 6.42 2.14
CA SER A 45 0.28 6.89 3.01
C SER A 45 0.27 6.19 4.37
N HIS A 46 -0.88 6.07 5.03
CA HIS A 46 -1.02 5.35 6.30
C HIS A 46 -0.68 3.85 6.21
N ILE A 47 -1.03 3.19 5.10
CA ILE A 47 -0.70 1.77 4.89
C ILE A 47 0.79 1.64 4.57
N SER A 48 1.34 2.59 3.81
CA SER A 48 2.77 2.67 3.50
C SER A 48 3.61 2.87 4.76
N ASP A 49 3.16 3.69 5.72
CA ASP A 49 3.86 3.89 6.99
C ASP A 49 3.93 2.60 7.81
N ARG A 50 2.82 1.84 7.84
CA ARG A 50 2.77 0.54 8.52
C ARG A 50 3.70 -0.48 7.84
N LEU A 51 3.63 -0.60 6.51
CA LEU A 51 4.51 -1.49 5.74
C LEU A 51 5.99 -1.10 5.87
N ASN A 52 6.30 0.19 5.88
CA ASN A 52 7.66 0.68 6.07
C ASN A 52 8.18 0.29 7.46
N LYS A 53 7.37 0.43 8.50
CA LYS A 53 7.74 0.02 9.85
C LYS A 53 8.00 -1.48 9.94
N GLU A 54 7.11 -2.30 9.38
CA GLU A 54 7.28 -3.76 9.32
C GLU A 54 8.57 -4.15 8.57
N THR A 55 8.84 -3.48 7.45
CA THR A 55 10.07 -3.70 6.65
C THR A 55 11.32 -3.33 7.44
N ILE A 56 11.30 -2.21 8.17
CA ILE A 56 12.42 -1.78 9.03
C ILE A 56 12.64 -2.77 10.16
N ASP A 57 11.57 -3.21 10.85
CA ASP A 57 11.66 -4.18 11.93
C ASP A 57 12.25 -5.52 11.44
N GLU A 58 11.89 -5.95 10.23
CA GLU A 58 12.43 -7.17 9.61
C GLU A 58 13.89 -7.01 9.18
N PHE A 59 14.26 -5.84 8.66
CA PHE A 59 15.64 -5.50 8.34
C PHE A 59 16.51 -5.46 9.61
N GLU A 60 16.06 -4.83 10.69
CA GLU A 60 16.78 -4.80 11.97
C GLU A 60 17.00 -6.21 12.51
N LYS A 61 15.98 -7.07 12.46
CA LYS A 61 16.11 -8.49 12.84
C LYS A 61 17.14 -9.22 11.97
N TYR A 62 17.12 -8.99 10.66
CA TYR A 62 18.06 -9.61 9.74
C TYR A 62 19.50 -9.19 10.06
N VAL A 63 19.76 -7.89 10.18
CA VAL A 63 21.09 -7.34 10.47
C VAL A 63 21.59 -7.77 11.85
N SER A 64 20.73 -7.77 12.88
CA SER A 64 21.08 -8.21 14.23
C SER A 64 21.56 -9.66 14.31
N ARG A 65 21.13 -10.52 13.36
CA ARG A 65 21.62 -11.92 13.28
C ARG A 65 23.09 -12.02 12.85
N PHE A 66 23.62 -11.03 12.12
CA PHE A 66 25.00 -11.02 11.63
C PHE A 66 25.95 -10.16 12.49
N LEU A 67 25.41 -9.29 13.34
CA LEU A 67 26.19 -8.43 14.24
C LEU A 67 26.44 -9.05 15.64
N LYS A 68 26.13 -10.34 15.83
CA LYS A 68 26.56 -11.16 16.97
C LYS A 68 27.79 -11.98 16.60
#